data_AF-A0A0E3NQ93-F1
#
_entry.id   AF-A0A0E3NQ93-F1
#
_cell.length_a   1.000
_cell.length_b   1.000
_cell.length_c   1.000
_cell.angle_alpha   90.00
_cell.angle_beta   90.00
_cell.angle_gamma   90.00
#
_symmetry.space_group_name_H-M   'P 1'
#
loop_
_entity.id
_entity.type
_entity.pdbx_description
1 polymer ?
#
loop_
_entity_poly.entity_id
_entity_poly.type
_entity_poly.pdbx_seq_one_letter_code
_entity_poly.pdbx_strand_id
1 'polypeptide(L)'
;MDKPEFSEKNALSIIAILFICLVLITITGFLFSDSVGNITHGLRDYLELGTESESSEEVFVPDTGSFTFPAIPSYSTEKNELTPVLRTPLQPGFSLSSSYQTSEFYQGGISYFKISIKNEGRNPIFIDRYGVSVNASENQVFSEDCGALLIPGEEQSLGLIAVQVPEEEKASFSIVLWLLASTSEGKWHEYEPYFMNGFAPDLKPMPEKITPKYRYNPTYYFRIINRLVEPAEPDVRSKAAEIARSYPGAYNIYQVCALFDMVKEEIKYVSDPRGNDVWEPANVTLRIGAGDCEDQAILLSSMLEAVGGTTRVYLTDNHAFAASYIGNGTDSTDAAVKGIRAYYGNVDVNYLTDEYGSWLMLDPTSSLYAGGLPGKTAQVKVQTVGENETYRSWTFINTSTVKVIDISTGAIK
;
A
#
# COMPACT_ATOMS: atom_id res chain seq x y z
N MET A 1 -22.98 48.26 47.08
CA MET A 1 -21.75 47.46 46.89
C MET A 1 -22.21 46.06 46.49
N ASP A 2 -21.99 45.51 45.30
CA ASP A 2 -21.28 45.97 44.10
C ASP A 2 -21.92 45.25 42.89
N LYS A 3 -22.15 45.97 41.79
CA LYS A 3 -22.38 45.33 40.48
C LYS A 3 -21.02 44.87 39.97
N PRO A 4 -20.88 43.67 39.38
CA PRO A 4 -19.61 43.29 38.78
C PRO A 4 -19.40 44.16 37.53
N GLU A 5 -18.41 45.05 37.59
CA GLU A 5 -17.85 45.71 36.42
C GLU A 5 -17.24 44.64 35.52
N PHE A 6 -17.97 44.27 34.47
CA PHE A 6 -17.40 43.52 33.37
C PHE A 6 -16.45 44.46 32.63
N SER A 7 -15.14 44.32 32.88
CA SER A 7 -14.11 45.18 32.28
C SER A 7 -14.15 45.08 30.75
N GLU A 8 -14.49 46.18 30.08
CA GLU A 8 -14.53 46.30 28.60
C GLU A 8 -13.22 45.85 27.92
N LYS A 9 -12.09 45.87 28.65
CA LYS A 9 -10.79 45.37 28.16
C LYS A 9 -10.77 43.86 27.93
N ASN A 10 -11.47 43.07 28.75
CA ASN A 10 -11.52 41.61 28.59
C ASN A 10 -12.43 41.21 27.43
N ALA A 11 -13.52 41.95 27.21
CA ALA A 11 -14.39 41.74 26.05
C ALA A 11 -13.69 42.06 24.73
N LEU A 12 -12.93 43.17 24.67
CA LEU A 12 -12.14 43.54 23.49
C LEU A 12 -11.01 42.54 23.19
N SER A 13 -10.39 41.96 24.23
CA SER A 13 -9.33 40.96 24.05
C SER A 13 -9.88 39.60 23.56
N ILE A 14 -11.05 39.18 24.05
CA ILE A 14 -11.72 37.96 23.58
C ILE A 14 -12.23 38.12 22.15
N ILE A 15 -12.78 39.30 21.79
CA ILE A 15 -13.22 39.60 20.43
C ILE A 15 -12.02 39.66 19.47
N ALA A 16 -10.88 40.20 19.89
CA ALA A 16 -9.65 40.22 19.08
C ALA A 16 -9.09 38.81 18.83
N ILE A 17 -9.11 37.93 19.85
CA ILE A 17 -8.68 36.53 19.72
C ILE A 17 -9.64 35.78 18.79
N LEU A 18 -10.94 35.95 18.94
CA LEU A 18 -11.95 35.36 18.04
C LEU A 18 -11.78 35.84 16.60
N PHE A 19 -11.46 37.12 16.37
CA PHE A 19 -11.20 37.64 15.03
C PHE A 19 -9.91 37.08 14.42
N ILE A 20 -8.84 36.93 15.22
CA ILE A 20 -7.58 36.31 14.76
C ILE A 20 -7.81 34.84 14.40
N CYS A 21 -8.57 34.10 15.20
CA CYS A 21 -8.96 32.72 14.89
C CYS A 21 -9.84 32.65 13.63
N LEU A 22 -10.80 33.57 13.45
CA LEU A 22 -11.67 33.60 12.27
C LEU A 22 -10.88 33.90 10.98
N VAL A 23 -9.88 34.79 11.04
CA VAL A 23 -9.01 35.14 9.92
C VAL A 23 -8.01 34.02 9.59
N LEU A 24 -7.54 33.27 10.59
CA LEU A 24 -6.73 32.06 10.36
C LEU A 24 -7.54 30.93 9.70
N ILE A 25 -8.82 30.79 10.07
CA ILE A 25 -9.75 29.82 9.48
C ILE A 25 -10.11 30.17 8.02
N THR A 26 -10.23 31.46 7.67
CA THR A 26 -10.51 31.86 6.28
C THR A 26 -9.29 31.76 5.36
N ILE A 27 -8.06 31.88 5.89
CA ILE A 27 -6.83 31.70 5.11
C ILE A 27 -6.50 30.21 4.92
N THR A 28 -6.83 29.34 5.89
CA THR A 28 -6.65 27.87 5.74
C THR A 28 -7.76 27.21 4.92
N GLY A 29 -9.00 27.73 4.98
CA GLY A 29 -10.13 27.24 4.20
C GLY A 29 -10.03 27.50 2.68
N PHE A 30 -9.07 28.30 2.22
CA PHE A 30 -8.83 28.54 0.79
C PHE A 30 -7.73 27.65 0.19
N LEU A 31 -7.00 26.88 0.99
CA LEU A 31 -5.87 26.06 0.51
C LEU A 31 -5.92 24.58 0.90
N PHE A 32 -6.82 24.14 1.80
CA PHE A 32 -6.96 22.72 2.15
C PHE A 32 -8.42 22.37 2.44
N SER A 33 -9.10 21.76 1.46
CA SER A 33 -10.52 21.35 1.57
C SER A 33 -10.73 20.07 2.41
N ASP A 34 -9.68 19.33 2.75
CA ASP A 34 -9.82 17.96 3.32
C ASP A 34 -9.55 17.88 4.83
N SER A 35 -9.40 19.01 5.54
CA SER A 35 -8.92 19.01 6.94
C SER A 35 -9.98 19.31 8.00
N VAL A 36 -11.21 19.65 7.62
CA VAL A 36 -12.22 20.11 8.61
C VAL A 36 -12.76 18.96 9.48
N GLY A 37 -12.82 17.72 8.97
CA GLY A 37 -13.28 16.54 9.73
C GLY A 37 -12.32 16.15 10.86
N ASN A 38 -11.01 16.27 10.64
CA ASN A 38 -10.00 15.94 11.66
C ASN A 38 -9.99 16.92 12.84
N ILE A 39 -10.35 18.18 12.60
CA ILE A 39 -10.34 19.22 13.64
C ILE A 39 -11.44 18.96 14.68
N THR A 40 -12.63 18.50 14.28
CA THR A 40 -13.74 18.25 15.21
C THR A 40 -13.51 17.02 16.09
N HIS A 41 -12.87 15.97 15.55
CA HIS A 41 -12.53 14.76 16.31
C HIS A 41 -11.29 14.97 17.19
N GLY A 42 -10.26 15.66 16.71
CA GLY A 42 -9.10 16.05 17.53
C GLY A 42 -9.47 16.97 18.69
N LEU A 43 -10.45 17.87 18.52
CA LEU A 43 -10.99 18.69 19.61
C LEU A 43 -11.83 17.90 20.61
N ARG A 44 -12.49 16.80 20.21
CA ARG A 44 -13.25 15.93 21.13
C ARG A 44 -12.33 15.13 22.06
N ASP A 45 -11.18 14.68 21.56
CA ASP A 45 -10.14 14.05 22.38
C ASP A 45 -9.41 15.08 23.26
N TYR A 46 -9.33 16.36 22.86
CA TYR A 46 -8.66 17.43 23.61
C TYR A 46 -9.57 18.13 24.63
N LEU A 47 -10.88 18.12 24.39
CA LEU A 47 -11.91 18.64 25.27
C LEU A 47 -12.71 17.46 25.82
N GLU A 48 -12.26 16.91 26.94
CA GLU A 48 -13.00 16.00 27.84
C GLU A 48 -14.29 16.67 28.35
N LEU A 49 -15.25 16.92 27.45
CA LEU A 49 -16.53 17.55 27.73
C LEU A 49 -17.63 16.57 27.33
N GLY A 50 -17.88 15.63 28.24
CA GLY A 50 -18.98 14.69 28.17
C GLY A 50 -18.87 13.68 29.31
N THR A 51 -19.36 14.06 30.48
CA THR A 51 -19.39 13.29 31.72
C THR A 51 -19.96 11.88 31.55
N GLU A 52 -19.09 10.88 31.55
CA GLU A 52 -19.26 9.66 32.33
C GLU A 52 -17.94 9.46 33.09
N SER A 53 -18.05 9.11 34.37
CA SER A 53 -16.91 8.87 35.25
C SER A 53 -15.86 8.01 34.56
N GLU A 54 -14.59 8.38 34.66
CA GLU A 54 -13.45 7.47 34.46
C GLU A 54 -13.61 6.27 35.41
N SER A 55 -14.41 5.27 35.01
CA SER A 55 -14.00 3.91 35.24
C SER A 55 -12.75 3.75 34.41
N SER A 56 -11.66 3.33 35.04
CA SER A 56 -10.47 2.83 34.37
C SER A 56 -10.89 1.72 33.38
N GLU A 57 -11.28 2.09 32.16
CA GLU A 57 -11.46 1.12 31.09
C GLU A 57 -10.06 0.60 30.79
N GLU A 58 -9.82 -0.66 31.12
CA GLU A 58 -8.56 -1.33 30.80
C GLU A 58 -8.37 -1.29 29.28
N VAL A 59 -7.25 -0.70 28.84
CA VAL A 59 -6.84 -0.71 27.43
C VAL A 59 -6.75 -2.17 26.99
N PHE A 60 -7.38 -2.52 25.87
CA PHE A 60 -7.36 -3.88 25.35
C PHE A 60 -5.91 -4.33 25.12
N VAL A 61 -5.57 -5.51 25.65
CA VAL A 61 -4.30 -6.19 25.45
C VAL A 61 -4.56 -7.47 24.63
N PRO A 62 -3.91 -7.64 23.48
CA PRO A 62 -4.12 -8.83 22.65
C PRO A 62 -3.56 -10.10 23.31
N ASP A 63 -4.25 -11.22 23.11
CA ASP A 63 -3.73 -12.56 23.47
C ASP A 63 -2.75 -13.05 22.40
N THR A 64 -1.46 -12.86 22.67
CA THR A 64 -0.36 -13.27 21.79
C THR A 64 -0.31 -14.78 21.56
N GLY A 65 -0.88 -15.59 22.46
CA GLY A 65 -0.99 -17.04 22.29
C GLY A 65 -1.92 -17.45 21.16
N SER A 66 -2.83 -16.57 20.74
CA SER A 66 -3.74 -16.78 19.61
C SER A 66 -3.19 -16.27 18.27
N PHE A 67 -2.03 -15.62 18.27
CA PHE A 67 -1.47 -15.03 17.05
C PHE A 67 -1.05 -16.10 16.06
N THR A 68 -1.39 -15.87 14.81
CA THR A 68 -1.07 -16.72 13.67
C THR A 68 -0.24 -15.93 12.68
N PHE A 69 0.77 -16.56 12.11
CA PHE A 69 1.61 -15.99 11.06
C PHE A 69 1.64 -16.95 9.87
N PRO A 70 1.82 -16.44 8.63
CA PRO A 70 1.68 -17.25 7.44
C PRO A 70 2.80 -18.29 7.31
N ALA A 71 2.44 -19.51 6.95
CA ALA A 71 3.40 -20.48 6.45
C ALA A 71 4.01 -20.00 5.12
N ILE A 72 5.21 -20.48 4.80
CA ILE A 72 5.88 -20.20 3.52
C ILE A 72 5.78 -21.43 2.62
N PRO A 73 5.00 -21.37 1.53
CA PRO A 73 4.91 -22.48 0.60
C PRO A 73 6.27 -22.76 -0.06
N SER A 74 6.53 -24.02 -0.38
CA SER A 74 7.79 -24.46 -1.00
C SER A 74 7.77 -24.45 -2.54
N TYR A 75 6.60 -24.23 -3.15
CA TYR A 75 6.43 -24.20 -4.60
C TYR A 75 6.56 -22.78 -5.14
N SER A 76 7.05 -22.62 -6.38
CA SER A 76 7.12 -21.32 -7.05
C SER A 76 5.76 -20.92 -7.63
N THR A 77 5.48 -19.62 -7.65
CA THR A 77 4.33 -19.03 -8.35
C THR A 77 4.66 -18.58 -9.77
N GLU A 78 5.94 -18.59 -10.15
CA GLU A 78 6.38 -18.18 -11.49
C GLU A 78 5.84 -19.12 -12.57
N LYS A 79 5.23 -18.53 -13.59
CA LYS A 79 4.70 -19.24 -14.77
C LYS A 79 5.39 -18.68 -16.01
N ASN A 80 6.67 -19.00 -16.16
CA ASN A 80 7.44 -18.56 -17.32
C ASN A 80 7.25 -19.57 -18.45
N GLU A 81 6.71 -19.12 -19.58
CA GLU A 81 6.73 -19.95 -20.78
C GLU A 81 8.16 -20.10 -21.29
N LEU A 82 8.44 -21.22 -21.95
CA LEU A 82 9.75 -21.45 -22.54
C LEU A 82 9.90 -20.58 -23.78
N THR A 83 11.02 -19.86 -23.87
CA THR A 83 11.40 -19.11 -25.07
C THR A 83 11.26 -19.99 -26.30
N PRO A 84 10.49 -19.55 -27.33
CA PRO A 84 10.34 -20.33 -28.56
C PRO A 84 11.71 -20.62 -29.20
N VAL A 85 11.88 -21.73 -29.92
CA VAL A 85 13.20 -22.14 -30.46
C VAL A 85 13.30 -22.13 -32.00
N LEU A 86 12.18 -22.18 -32.72
CA LEU A 86 12.18 -22.21 -34.19
C LEU A 86 12.42 -20.80 -34.76
N ARG A 87 13.68 -20.42 -34.93
CA ARG A 87 14.08 -19.07 -35.38
C ARG A 87 13.90 -18.86 -36.89
N THR A 88 13.72 -17.60 -37.31
CA THR A 88 13.65 -17.19 -38.72
C THR A 88 14.28 -15.80 -38.96
N PRO A 89 14.92 -15.56 -40.12
CA PRO A 89 15.38 -14.23 -40.52
C PRO A 89 14.25 -13.34 -41.05
N LEU A 90 13.07 -13.90 -41.37
CA LEU A 90 11.91 -13.12 -41.80
C LEU A 90 11.42 -12.25 -40.63
N GLN A 91 11.18 -10.96 -40.87
CA GLN A 91 10.77 -9.99 -39.85
C GLN A 91 9.25 -9.74 -39.89
N PRO A 92 8.41 -10.49 -39.15
CA PRO A 92 6.98 -10.23 -39.06
C PRO A 92 6.72 -8.97 -38.23
N GLY A 93 5.96 -8.03 -38.77
CA GLY A 93 5.61 -6.80 -38.03
C GLY A 93 4.83 -7.10 -36.73
N PHE A 94 4.98 -6.21 -35.75
CA PHE A 94 4.26 -6.25 -34.47
C PHE A 94 3.69 -4.87 -34.12
N SER A 95 2.73 -4.84 -33.20
CA SER A 95 2.18 -3.61 -32.63
C SER A 95 1.82 -3.88 -31.17
N LEU A 96 2.36 -3.06 -30.28
CA LEU A 96 2.19 -3.22 -28.83
C LEU A 96 1.75 -1.88 -28.22
N SER A 97 0.91 -1.96 -27.20
CA SER A 97 0.62 -0.86 -26.28
C SER A 97 1.02 -1.28 -24.86
N SER A 98 1.29 -0.30 -24.00
CA SER A 98 1.64 -0.54 -22.61
C SER A 98 0.74 0.25 -21.66
N SER A 99 0.45 -0.37 -20.53
CA SER A 99 -0.12 0.26 -19.36
C SER A 99 0.80 -0.02 -18.16
N TYR A 100 0.94 0.94 -17.26
CA TYR A 100 1.82 0.78 -16.10
C TYR A 100 1.32 1.56 -14.89
N GLN A 101 1.70 1.06 -13.71
CA GLN A 101 1.54 1.74 -12.43
C GLN A 101 2.91 1.88 -11.78
N THR A 102 3.13 3.00 -11.08
CA THR A 102 4.42 3.26 -10.42
C THR A 102 4.24 3.61 -8.96
N SER A 103 5.22 3.27 -8.13
CA SER A 103 5.38 3.92 -6.83
C SER A 103 5.98 5.31 -7.00
N GLU A 104 6.02 6.07 -5.90
CA GLU A 104 6.63 7.40 -5.85
C GLU A 104 8.12 7.41 -6.24
N PHE A 105 8.55 8.51 -6.85
CA PHE A 105 9.93 8.70 -7.30
C PHE A 105 10.69 9.58 -6.31
N TYR A 106 11.53 8.96 -5.47
CA TYR A 106 12.43 9.66 -4.57
C TYR A 106 13.86 9.66 -5.13
N GLN A 107 14.52 10.82 -5.14
CA GLN A 107 15.92 10.97 -5.56
C GLN A 107 16.80 9.98 -4.78
N GLY A 108 17.53 9.13 -5.50
CA GLY A 108 18.37 8.10 -4.89
C GLY A 108 17.62 6.94 -4.23
N GLY A 109 16.31 6.80 -4.45
CA GLY A 109 15.45 5.74 -3.91
C GLY A 109 15.18 4.62 -4.92
N ILE A 110 14.24 3.74 -4.61
CA ILE A 110 13.70 2.73 -5.54
C ILE A 110 12.28 3.11 -5.94
N SER A 111 11.98 3.10 -7.23
CA SER A 111 10.60 3.12 -7.72
C SER A 111 10.22 1.76 -8.29
N TYR A 112 9.01 1.32 -7.99
CA TYR A 112 8.45 0.06 -8.44
C TYR A 112 7.54 0.30 -9.63
N PHE A 113 7.66 -0.51 -10.66
CA PHE A 113 6.83 -0.45 -11.86
C PHE A 113 6.06 -1.76 -12.00
N LYS A 114 4.72 -1.72 -11.98
CA LYS A 114 3.88 -2.84 -12.44
C LYS A 114 3.56 -2.60 -13.91
N ILE A 115 4.07 -3.46 -14.79
CA ILE A 115 4.00 -3.25 -16.25
C ILE A 115 3.05 -4.28 -16.86
N SER A 116 2.17 -3.82 -17.75
CA SER A 116 1.32 -4.65 -18.59
C SER A 116 1.49 -4.26 -20.05
N ILE A 117 1.53 -5.27 -20.92
CA ILE A 117 1.66 -5.11 -22.37
C ILE A 117 0.44 -5.72 -23.04
N LYS A 118 -0.07 -5.05 -24.06
CA LYS A 118 -1.13 -5.55 -24.92
C LYS A 118 -0.65 -5.70 -26.36
N ASN A 119 -0.98 -6.85 -26.95
CA ASN A 119 -0.69 -7.14 -28.35
C ASN A 119 -1.79 -6.58 -29.25
N GLU A 120 -1.55 -5.42 -29.85
CA GLU A 120 -2.45 -4.79 -30.84
C GLU A 120 -2.18 -5.30 -32.27
N GLY A 121 -1.17 -6.15 -32.43
CA GLY A 121 -0.75 -6.73 -33.69
C GLY A 121 -1.61 -7.91 -34.16
N ARG A 122 -1.19 -8.52 -35.27
CA ARG A 122 -1.83 -9.73 -35.84
C ARG A 122 -1.05 -11.00 -35.61
N ASN A 123 0.16 -10.89 -35.09
CA ASN A 123 1.07 -12.00 -34.86
C ASN A 123 1.23 -12.22 -33.35
N PRO A 124 1.31 -13.47 -32.88
CA PRO A 124 1.73 -13.76 -31.51
C PRO A 124 3.08 -13.13 -31.20
N ILE A 125 3.21 -12.56 -30.01
CA ILE A 125 4.42 -11.95 -29.49
C ILE A 125 4.86 -12.71 -28.26
N PHE A 126 6.14 -13.04 -28.20
CA PHE A 126 6.76 -13.61 -27.01
C PHE A 126 7.68 -12.56 -26.42
N ILE A 127 7.53 -12.25 -25.13
CA ILE A 127 8.38 -11.32 -24.42
C ILE A 127 9.26 -12.14 -23.47
N ASP A 128 10.54 -12.24 -23.79
CA ASP A 128 11.51 -12.92 -22.93
C ASP A 128 11.71 -12.11 -21.65
N ARG A 129 11.97 -10.82 -21.82
CA ARG A 129 12.31 -9.88 -20.74
C ARG A 129 11.58 -8.56 -20.91
N TYR A 130 11.36 -7.91 -19.78
CA TYR A 130 10.90 -6.55 -19.72
C TYR A 130 11.80 -5.74 -18.80
N GLY A 131 11.74 -4.43 -18.91
CA GLY A 131 12.58 -3.56 -18.12
C GLY A 131 12.21 -2.10 -18.23
N VAL A 132 12.98 -1.28 -17.52
CA VAL A 132 12.88 0.17 -17.55
C VAL A 132 14.28 0.74 -17.78
N SER A 133 14.43 1.52 -18.84
CA SER A 133 15.61 2.34 -19.05
C SER A 133 15.46 3.66 -18.29
N VAL A 134 16.48 4.03 -17.53
CA VAL A 134 16.60 5.31 -16.84
C VAL A 134 17.67 6.11 -17.56
N ASN A 135 17.28 7.24 -18.15
CA ASN A 135 18.19 8.15 -18.81
C ASN A 135 18.33 9.43 -17.97
N ALA A 136 19.50 9.60 -17.38
CA ALA A 136 19.91 10.78 -16.63
C ALA A 136 21.31 11.22 -17.08
N SER A 137 22.27 11.41 -16.17
CA SER A 137 23.68 11.63 -16.53
C SER A 137 24.31 10.37 -17.13
N GLU A 138 23.95 9.21 -16.59
CA GLU A 138 24.27 7.89 -17.11
C GLU A 138 22.98 7.16 -17.50
N ASN A 139 23.05 6.36 -18.57
CA ASN A 139 21.94 5.53 -18.99
C ASN A 139 22.06 4.16 -18.33
N GLN A 140 21.03 3.77 -17.60
CA GLN A 140 20.94 2.46 -16.94
C GLN A 140 19.68 1.73 -17.40
N VAL A 141 19.72 0.40 -17.39
CA VAL A 141 18.57 -0.44 -17.73
C VAL A 141 18.41 -1.49 -16.64
N PHE A 142 17.22 -1.50 -16.04
CA PHE A 142 16.78 -2.52 -15.10
C PHE A 142 15.88 -3.48 -15.85
N SER A 143 16.03 -4.79 -15.65
CA SER A 143 15.23 -5.77 -16.38
C SER A 143 15.02 -7.05 -15.60
N GLU A 144 13.91 -7.72 -15.86
CA GLU A 144 13.57 -9.03 -15.32
C GLU A 144 13.12 -9.98 -16.44
N ASP A 145 13.33 -11.27 -16.23
CA ASP A 145 12.80 -12.33 -17.10
C ASP A 145 11.29 -12.50 -16.83
N CYS A 146 10.50 -12.76 -17.87
CA CYS A 146 9.06 -13.00 -17.72
C CYS A 146 8.53 -14.16 -18.57
N GLY A 147 9.10 -14.40 -19.76
CA GLY A 147 8.64 -15.47 -20.66
C GLY A 147 7.14 -15.43 -20.92
N ALA A 148 6.62 -14.29 -21.39
CA ALA A 148 5.19 -14.08 -21.61
C ALA A 148 4.82 -14.24 -23.08
N LEU A 149 3.84 -15.10 -23.38
CA LEU A 149 3.25 -15.24 -24.72
C LEU A 149 1.94 -14.45 -24.80
N LEU A 150 1.91 -13.45 -25.68
CA LEU A 150 0.73 -12.63 -25.94
C LEU A 150 0.16 -12.96 -27.32
N ILE A 151 -1.02 -13.56 -27.35
CA ILE A 151 -1.75 -13.75 -28.61
C ILE A 151 -2.38 -12.42 -29.08
N PRO A 152 -2.73 -12.27 -30.37
CA PRO A 152 -3.36 -11.04 -30.87
C PRO A 152 -4.59 -10.63 -30.04
N GLY A 153 -4.60 -9.40 -29.55
CA GLY A 153 -5.66 -8.81 -28.72
C GLY A 153 -5.52 -9.03 -27.21
N GLU A 154 -4.59 -9.87 -26.76
CA GLU A 154 -4.36 -10.17 -25.35
C GLU A 154 -3.55 -9.05 -24.66
N GLU A 155 -3.91 -8.77 -23.41
CA GLU A 155 -3.15 -7.94 -22.47
C GLU A 155 -2.71 -8.81 -21.30
N GLN A 156 -1.43 -8.74 -20.96
CA GLN A 156 -0.85 -9.49 -19.84
C GLN A 156 0.03 -8.58 -18.99
N SER A 157 -0.06 -8.73 -17.66
CA SER A 157 0.89 -8.13 -16.74
C SER A 157 2.21 -8.91 -16.78
N LEU A 158 3.31 -8.23 -17.08
CA LEU A 158 4.64 -8.84 -17.16
C LEU A 158 5.30 -8.99 -15.79
N GLY A 159 4.86 -8.20 -14.81
CA GLY A 159 5.33 -8.28 -13.42
C GLY A 159 5.66 -6.91 -12.82
N LEU A 160 6.27 -6.97 -11.63
CA LEU A 160 6.82 -5.82 -10.93
C LEU A 160 8.34 -5.78 -11.06
N ILE A 161 8.88 -4.60 -11.33
CA ILE A 161 10.32 -4.36 -11.35
C ILE A 161 10.73 -3.21 -10.45
N ALA A 162 11.80 -3.42 -9.68
CA ALA A 162 12.46 -2.40 -8.87
C ALA A 162 13.45 -1.61 -9.74
N VAL A 163 13.31 -0.29 -9.76
CA VAL A 163 14.12 0.62 -10.58
C VAL A 163 14.81 1.63 -9.68
N GLN A 164 16.13 1.70 -9.76
CA GLN A 164 16.90 2.71 -9.05
C GLN A 164 16.58 4.09 -9.64
N VAL A 165 16.03 4.97 -8.80
CA VAL A 165 15.83 6.37 -9.15
C VAL A 165 17.17 7.09 -8.94
N PRO A 166 17.63 7.90 -9.90
CA PRO A 166 18.89 8.59 -9.75
C PRO A 166 18.83 9.69 -8.68
N GLU A 167 19.99 10.19 -8.27
CA GLU A 167 20.08 11.34 -7.33
C GLU A 167 19.80 12.67 -8.01
N GLU A 168 19.85 12.74 -9.35
CA GLU A 168 19.58 13.99 -10.06
C GLU A 168 18.11 14.43 -9.96
N GLU A 169 17.86 15.72 -10.13
CA GLU A 169 16.51 16.30 -10.07
C GLU A 169 15.62 15.88 -11.26
N LYS A 170 16.21 15.40 -12.36
CA LYS A 170 15.50 15.05 -13.59
C LYS A 170 16.06 13.78 -14.19
N ALA A 171 15.15 12.88 -14.55
CA ALA A 171 15.43 11.70 -15.35
C ALA A 171 14.24 11.37 -16.24
N SER A 172 14.50 10.63 -17.31
CA SER A 172 13.44 10.05 -18.15
C SER A 172 13.48 8.53 -18.07
N PHE A 173 12.29 7.93 -18.07
CA PHE A 173 12.08 6.51 -17.91
C PHE A 173 11.35 5.98 -19.14
N SER A 174 11.78 4.86 -19.70
CA SER A 174 11.10 4.19 -20.80
C SER A 174 11.00 2.70 -20.54
N ILE A 175 9.87 2.09 -20.86
CA ILE A 175 9.73 0.63 -20.86
C ILE A 175 10.56 0.05 -22.00
N VAL A 176 11.29 -1.02 -21.72
CA VAL A 176 12.11 -1.75 -22.69
C VAL A 176 11.65 -3.20 -22.74
N LEU A 177 11.47 -3.75 -23.93
CA LEU A 177 11.03 -5.12 -24.16
C LEU A 177 12.05 -5.88 -25.01
N TRP A 178 12.39 -7.11 -24.59
CA TRP A 178 13.12 -8.07 -25.40
C TRP A 178 12.11 -9.09 -25.90
N LEU A 179 11.83 -9.06 -27.21
CA LEU A 179 10.67 -9.74 -27.75
C LEU A 179 10.98 -10.49 -29.04
N LEU A 180 10.15 -11.49 -29.29
CA LEU A 180 10.06 -12.20 -30.54
C LEU A 180 8.65 -12.07 -31.11
N ALA A 181 8.54 -12.04 -32.43
CA ALA A 181 7.26 -12.12 -33.12
C ALA A 181 7.19 -13.37 -34.01
N SER A 182 6.04 -14.03 -34.00
CA SER A 182 5.80 -15.23 -34.81
C SER A 182 5.43 -14.87 -36.25
N THR A 183 5.84 -15.71 -37.19
CA THR A 183 5.35 -15.72 -38.57
C THR A 183 4.13 -16.65 -38.68
N SER A 184 3.46 -16.62 -39.83
CA SER A 184 2.35 -17.55 -40.15
C SER A 184 2.78 -19.02 -40.23
N GLU A 185 4.09 -19.29 -40.33
CA GLU A 185 4.66 -20.65 -40.33
C GLU A 185 5.00 -21.14 -38.90
N GLY A 186 4.72 -20.34 -37.86
CA GLY A 186 5.06 -20.66 -36.47
C GLY A 186 6.55 -20.53 -36.14
N LYS A 187 7.31 -19.79 -36.97
CA LYS A 187 8.72 -19.46 -36.71
C LYS A 187 8.82 -18.08 -36.08
N TRP A 188 9.85 -17.85 -35.28
CA TRP A 188 10.01 -16.65 -34.45
C TRP A 188 11.19 -15.81 -34.90
N HIS A 189 10.95 -14.51 -35.04
CA HIS A 189 11.99 -13.52 -35.25
C HIS A 189 12.26 -12.77 -33.96
N GLU A 190 13.52 -12.72 -33.56
CA GLU A 190 13.99 -11.98 -32.38
C GLU A 190 14.37 -10.56 -32.80
N TYR A 191 13.85 -9.58 -32.07
CA TYR A 191 14.13 -8.17 -32.32
C TYR A 191 15.19 -7.64 -31.36
N GLU A 192 15.88 -6.59 -31.80
CA GLU A 192 16.65 -5.74 -30.89
C GLU A 192 15.73 -5.16 -29.80
N PRO A 193 16.28 -4.79 -28.62
CA PRO A 193 15.48 -4.28 -27.51
C PRO A 193 14.57 -3.12 -27.96
N TYR A 194 13.28 -3.28 -27.72
CA TYR A 194 12.26 -2.34 -28.16
C TYR A 194 11.96 -1.34 -27.04
N PHE A 195 12.31 -0.08 -27.27
CA PHE A 195 12.06 1.03 -26.34
C PHE A 195 10.70 1.66 -26.66
N MET A 196 9.81 1.67 -25.67
CA MET A 196 8.55 2.38 -25.77
C MET A 196 8.74 3.87 -25.47
N ASN A 197 7.69 4.67 -25.70
CA ASN A 197 7.72 6.10 -25.40
C ASN A 197 8.05 6.33 -23.92
N GLY A 198 9.04 7.17 -23.67
CA GLY A 198 9.46 7.53 -22.33
C GLY A 198 8.59 8.61 -21.70
N PHE A 199 8.75 8.78 -20.39
CA PHE A 199 8.15 9.83 -19.59
C PHE A 199 9.17 10.39 -18.59
N ALA A 200 8.93 11.59 -18.08
CA ALA A 200 9.79 12.25 -17.10
C ALA A 200 8.95 12.66 -15.87
N PRO A 201 8.96 11.87 -14.78
CA PRO A 201 8.23 12.19 -13.56
C PRO A 201 8.94 13.29 -12.75
N ASP A 202 8.22 13.86 -11.78
CA ASP A 202 8.82 14.72 -10.76
C ASP A 202 9.60 13.87 -9.74
N LEU A 203 10.89 14.17 -9.55
CA LEU A 203 11.77 13.43 -8.65
C LEU A 203 11.85 14.14 -7.31
N LYS A 204 11.16 13.59 -6.31
CA LYS A 204 11.04 14.20 -4.98
C LYS A 204 12.32 13.99 -4.17
N PRO A 205 12.83 14.99 -3.44
CA PRO A 205 13.88 14.74 -2.46
C PRO A 205 13.35 13.82 -1.35
N MET A 206 14.22 12.99 -0.78
CA MET A 206 13.86 12.20 0.41
C MET A 206 13.64 13.13 1.61
N PRO A 207 12.53 12.99 2.36
CA PRO A 207 12.28 13.80 3.54
C PRO A 207 13.15 13.36 4.72
N GLU A 208 13.13 14.17 5.79
CA GLU A 208 13.70 13.78 7.08
C GLU A 208 12.85 12.69 7.75
N LYS A 209 13.52 11.78 8.47
CA LYS A 209 12.84 10.73 9.24
C LYS A 209 12.17 11.33 10.46
N ILE A 210 10.88 11.06 10.62
CA ILE A 210 10.11 11.43 11.81
C ILE A 210 9.82 10.20 12.67
N THR A 211 9.58 10.42 13.96
CA THR A 211 9.16 9.36 14.89
C THR A 211 7.79 9.74 15.46
N PRO A 212 6.69 9.19 14.93
CA PRO A 212 5.36 9.47 15.45
C PRO A 212 5.14 8.83 16.82
N LYS A 213 4.18 9.36 17.58
CA LYS A 213 3.72 8.75 18.83
C LYS A 213 2.75 7.61 18.52
N TYR A 214 3.00 6.43 19.05
CA TYR A 214 2.09 5.30 18.94
C TYR A 214 1.07 5.30 20.10
N ARG A 215 -0.20 5.01 19.77
CA ARG A 215 -1.28 4.78 20.75
C ARG A 215 -1.98 3.47 20.40
N TYR A 216 -1.96 2.51 21.32
CA TYR A 216 -2.55 1.19 21.11
C TYR A 216 -3.98 1.15 21.63
N ASN A 217 -4.88 0.59 20.83
CA ASN A 217 -6.29 0.34 21.12
C ASN A 217 -7.05 1.47 21.83
N PRO A 218 -7.03 2.73 21.33
CA PRO A 218 -7.91 3.76 21.88
C PRO A 218 -9.38 3.31 21.75
N THR A 219 -10.13 3.35 22.86
CA THR A 219 -11.45 2.69 22.98
C THR A 219 -12.39 2.95 21.81
N TYR A 220 -12.52 4.21 21.36
CA TYR A 220 -13.41 4.59 20.26
C TYR A 220 -13.11 3.81 18.97
N TYR A 221 -11.86 3.89 18.50
CA TYR A 221 -11.43 3.24 17.26
C TYR A 221 -11.40 1.72 17.41
N PHE A 222 -10.98 1.22 18.57
CA PHE A 222 -10.98 -0.20 18.87
C PHE A 222 -12.38 -0.81 18.74
N ARG A 223 -13.40 -0.20 19.38
CA ARG A 223 -14.79 -0.68 19.30
C ARG A 223 -15.36 -0.60 17.89
N ILE A 224 -15.07 0.47 17.14
CA ILE A 224 -15.60 0.64 15.79
C ILE A 224 -14.99 -0.37 14.82
N ILE A 225 -13.65 -0.43 14.72
CA ILE A 225 -12.99 -1.29 13.74
C ILE A 225 -13.32 -2.76 14.00
N ASN A 226 -13.25 -3.21 15.26
CA ASN A 226 -13.57 -4.60 15.58
C ASN A 226 -15.04 -4.97 15.34
N ARG A 227 -15.95 -3.99 15.29
CA ARG A 227 -17.35 -4.23 14.87
C ARG A 227 -17.48 -4.34 13.35
N LEU A 228 -16.66 -3.61 12.60
CA LEU A 228 -16.70 -3.54 11.14
C LEU A 228 -15.85 -4.61 10.46
N VAL A 229 -14.89 -5.18 11.19
CA VAL A 229 -14.11 -6.33 10.74
C VAL A 229 -14.93 -7.60 10.95
N GLU A 230 -15.36 -8.22 9.86
CA GLU A 230 -16.38 -9.27 9.85
C GLU A 230 -15.89 -10.59 9.23
N PRO A 231 -14.88 -11.27 9.80
CA PRO A 231 -14.28 -12.48 9.21
C PRO A 231 -15.23 -13.68 9.11
N ALA A 232 -16.29 -13.69 9.92
CA ALA A 232 -17.31 -14.75 9.92
C ALA A 232 -18.51 -14.42 9.01
N GLU A 233 -18.55 -13.23 8.41
CA GLU A 233 -19.64 -12.86 7.50
C GLU A 233 -19.61 -13.75 6.25
N PRO A 234 -20.74 -14.35 5.84
CA PRO A 234 -20.74 -15.38 4.80
C PRO A 234 -20.14 -14.97 3.45
N ASP A 235 -20.41 -13.76 2.97
CA ASP A 235 -19.95 -13.25 1.68
C ASP A 235 -18.45 -12.91 1.76
N VAL A 236 -18.02 -12.26 2.84
CA VAL A 236 -16.60 -11.96 3.09
C VAL A 236 -15.78 -13.24 3.18
N ARG A 237 -16.22 -14.19 4.00
CA ARG A 237 -15.54 -15.47 4.19
C ARG A 237 -15.52 -16.30 2.90
N SER A 238 -16.61 -16.32 2.15
CA SER A 238 -16.69 -17.07 0.90
C SER A 238 -15.76 -16.51 -0.15
N LYS A 239 -15.73 -15.18 -0.34
CA LYS A 239 -14.80 -14.54 -1.26
C LYS A 239 -13.35 -14.74 -0.83
N ALA A 240 -13.04 -14.61 0.46
CA ALA A 240 -11.68 -14.86 0.97
C ALA A 240 -11.22 -16.30 0.70
N ALA A 241 -12.07 -17.30 0.96
CA ALA A 241 -11.78 -18.69 0.64
C ALA A 241 -11.68 -18.94 -0.87
N GLU A 242 -12.49 -18.26 -1.69
CA GLU A 242 -12.42 -18.35 -3.16
C GLU A 242 -11.06 -17.90 -3.70
N ILE A 243 -10.51 -16.81 -3.18
CA ILE A 243 -9.20 -16.30 -3.59
C ILE A 243 -8.08 -17.18 -3.03
N ALA A 244 -8.14 -17.51 -1.74
CA ALA A 244 -7.13 -18.30 -1.05
C ALA A 244 -6.98 -19.73 -1.61
N ARG A 245 -8.02 -20.31 -2.22
CA ARG A 245 -7.96 -21.67 -2.80
C ARG A 245 -6.95 -21.81 -3.95
N SER A 246 -6.53 -20.70 -4.57
CA SER A 246 -5.45 -20.68 -5.57
C SER A 246 -4.11 -21.10 -4.97
N TYR A 247 -3.97 -20.95 -3.64
CA TYR A 247 -2.78 -21.28 -2.85
C TYR A 247 -3.20 -22.18 -1.66
N PRO A 248 -3.58 -23.44 -1.93
CA PRO A 248 -4.24 -24.29 -0.96
C PRO A 248 -3.33 -24.67 0.21
N GLY A 249 -3.93 -24.95 1.36
CA GLY A 249 -3.24 -25.34 2.59
C GLY A 249 -3.63 -24.47 3.78
N ALA A 250 -2.87 -24.59 4.86
CA ALA A 250 -2.98 -23.66 5.99
C ALA A 250 -2.69 -22.21 5.56
N TYR A 251 -3.05 -21.25 6.42
CA TYR A 251 -2.75 -19.83 6.23
C TYR A 251 -1.29 -19.65 5.79
N ASN A 252 -1.10 -19.03 4.63
CA ASN A 252 0.23 -18.91 4.02
C ASN A 252 0.42 -17.59 3.27
N ILE A 253 1.68 -17.24 3.02
CA ILE A 253 2.05 -15.91 2.52
C ILE A 253 1.48 -15.62 1.12
N TYR A 254 1.29 -16.64 0.27
CA TYR A 254 0.68 -16.44 -1.04
C TYR A 254 -0.82 -16.14 -0.95
N GLN A 255 -1.52 -16.66 0.06
CA GLN A 255 -2.90 -16.25 0.34
C GLN A 255 -2.96 -14.77 0.75
N VAL A 256 -2.00 -14.30 1.54
CA VAL A 256 -1.89 -12.87 1.91
C VAL A 256 -1.72 -12.00 0.67
N CYS A 257 -0.78 -12.35 -0.21
CA CYS A 257 -0.53 -11.63 -1.46
C CYS A 257 -1.77 -11.65 -2.37
N ALA A 258 -2.41 -12.81 -2.55
CA ALA A 258 -3.59 -12.93 -3.41
C ALA A 258 -4.80 -12.13 -2.91
N LEU A 259 -5.02 -12.10 -1.59
CA LEU A 259 -6.09 -11.31 -0.99
C LEU A 259 -5.81 -9.81 -1.10
N PHE A 260 -4.56 -9.41 -0.89
CA PHE A 260 -4.12 -8.02 -1.13
C PHE A 260 -4.36 -7.61 -2.59
N ASP A 261 -3.95 -8.43 -3.54
CA ASP A 261 -4.11 -8.16 -4.98
C ASP A 261 -5.58 -8.03 -5.35
N MET A 262 -6.44 -8.91 -4.84
CA MET A 262 -7.88 -8.85 -5.09
C MET A 262 -8.48 -7.53 -4.60
N VAL A 263 -8.20 -7.14 -3.35
CA VAL A 263 -8.71 -5.86 -2.82
C VAL A 263 -8.20 -4.69 -3.67
N LYS A 264 -6.90 -4.67 -4.00
CA LYS A 264 -6.29 -3.64 -4.84
C LYS A 264 -6.89 -3.54 -6.24
N GLU A 265 -7.21 -4.66 -6.87
CA GLU A 265 -7.63 -4.72 -8.27
C GLU A 265 -9.15 -4.56 -8.43
N GLU A 266 -9.93 -5.17 -7.53
CA GLU A 266 -11.40 -5.21 -7.60
C GLU A 266 -12.07 -4.05 -6.84
N ILE A 267 -11.47 -3.53 -5.76
CA ILE A 267 -12.08 -2.46 -4.94
C ILE A 267 -11.59 -1.08 -5.38
N LYS A 268 -12.52 -0.20 -5.76
CA LYS A 268 -12.20 1.15 -6.24
C LYS A 268 -12.19 2.15 -5.10
N TYR A 269 -11.20 3.02 -5.09
CA TYR A 269 -11.16 4.14 -4.16
C TYR A 269 -12.28 5.14 -4.47
N VAL A 270 -13.12 5.41 -3.48
CA VAL A 270 -14.17 6.45 -3.55
C VAL A 270 -14.15 7.20 -2.23
N SER A 271 -13.92 8.51 -2.28
CA SER A 271 -13.93 9.36 -1.10
C SER A 271 -15.31 9.46 -0.45
N ASP A 272 -15.27 9.66 0.84
CA ASP A 272 -16.45 9.88 1.66
C ASP A 272 -17.28 11.13 1.32
N PRO A 273 -18.56 11.16 1.75
CA PRO A 273 -19.39 12.35 1.66
C PRO A 273 -18.77 13.53 2.41
N ARG A 274 -18.67 14.68 1.73
CA ARG A 274 -18.05 15.90 2.26
C ARG A 274 -18.48 16.20 3.72
N GLY A 275 -17.48 16.19 4.60
CA GLY A 275 -17.63 16.61 6.00
C GLY A 275 -18.00 15.47 6.96
N ASN A 276 -18.11 14.24 6.48
CA ASN A 276 -18.29 13.04 7.30
C ASN A 276 -17.20 12.02 6.94
N ASP A 277 -16.81 11.25 7.94
CA ASP A 277 -15.89 10.12 7.86
C ASP A 277 -16.75 8.89 8.20
N VAL A 278 -17.10 8.09 7.19
CA VAL A 278 -18.12 7.02 7.23
C VAL A 278 -17.46 5.68 6.98
N TRP A 279 -17.28 4.92 8.06
CA TRP A 279 -16.57 3.65 7.99
C TRP A 279 -17.55 2.52 7.73
N GLU A 280 -17.40 1.86 6.59
CA GLU A 280 -18.28 0.80 6.14
C GLU A 280 -17.86 -0.57 6.69
N PRO A 281 -18.82 -1.45 7.03
CA PRO A 281 -18.53 -2.85 7.34
C PRO A 281 -17.93 -3.57 6.12
N ALA A 282 -17.08 -4.57 6.37
CA ALA A 282 -16.39 -5.30 5.32
C ALA A 282 -17.34 -5.87 4.24
N ASN A 283 -18.51 -6.38 4.64
CA ASN A 283 -19.46 -6.94 3.68
C ASN A 283 -20.09 -5.87 2.76
N VAL A 284 -20.17 -4.61 3.19
CA VAL A 284 -20.68 -3.50 2.40
C VAL A 284 -19.66 -3.11 1.36
N THR A 285 -18.41 -2.86 1.76
CA THR A 285 -17.28 -2.53 0.87
C THR A 285 -17.10 -3.61 -0.20
N LEU A 286 -17.15 -4.89 0.19
CA LEU A 286 -17.05 -6.01 -0.74
C LEU A 286 -18.20 -6.01 -1.76
N ARG A 287 -19.45 -5.82 -1.31
CA ARG A 287 -20.63 -5.85 -2.17
C ARG A 287 -20.67 -4.67 -3.14
N ILE A 288 -20.24 -3.49 -2.70
CA ILE A 288 -20.22 -2.27 -3.54
C ILE A 288 -19.03 -2.30 -4.51
N GLY A 289 -17.91 -2.91 -4.10
CA GLY A 289 -16.66 -2.86 -4.87
C GLY A 289 -15.98 -1.50 -4.80
N ALA A 290 -16.26 -0.71 -3.75
CA ALA A 290 -15.65 0.59 -3.53
C ALA A 290 -15.65 0.97 -2.04
N GLY A 291 -14.69 1.82 -1.68
CA GLY A 291 -14.47 2.37 -0.34
C GLY A 291 -13.12 3.10 -0.30
N ASP A 292 -12.91 3.95 0.69
CA ASP A 292 -11.64 4.68 0.84
C ASP A 292 -10.61 3.89 1.68
N CYS A 293 -9.79 4.57 2.48
CA CYS A 293 -8.61 4.00 3.11
C CYS A 293 -8.96 2.98 4.19
N GLU A 294 -9.83 3.38 5.12
CA GLU A 294 -10.23 2.54 6.24
C GLU A 294 -11.19 1.44 5.80
N ASP A 295 -12.08 1.69 4.84
CA ASP A 295 -12.98 0.68 4.30
C ASP A 295 -12.20 -0.49 3.69
N GLN A 296 -11.18 -0.18 2.90
CA GLN A 296 -10.32 -1.20 2.30
C GLN A 296 -9.43 -1.89 3.34
N ALA A 297 -8.96 -1.17 4.37
CA ALA A 297 -8.22 -1.78 5.48
C ALA A 297 -9.09 -2.74 6.31
N ILE A 298 -10.35 -2.37 6.58
CA ILE A 298 -11.35 -3.18 7.28
C ILE A 298 -11.70 -4.43 6.47
N LEU A 299 -11.97 -4.27 5.16
CA LEU A 299 -12.24 -5.38 4.26
C LEU A 299 -11.06 -6.35 4.21
N LEU A 300 -9.85 -5.85 3.94
CA LEU A 300 -8.66 -6.69 3.84
C LEU A 300 -8.36 -7.42 5.15
N SER A 301 -8.50 -6.74 6.30
CA SER A 301 -8.35 -7.37 7.62
C SER A 301 -9.36 -8.49 7.82
N SER A 302 -10.63 -8.26 7.48
CA SER A 302 -11.70 -9.28 7.59
C SER A 302 -11.42 -10.50 6.73
N MET A 303 -10.93 -10.30 5.51
CA MET A 303 -10.61 -11.40 4.60
C MET A 303 -9.40 -12.22 5.07
N LEU A 304 -8.37 -11.57 5.61
CA LEU A 304 -7.18 -12.23 6.15
C LEU A 304 -7.52 -13.03 7.41
N GLU A 305 -8.30 -12.45 8.33
CA GLU A 305 -8.83 -13.13 9.52
C GLU A 305 -9.73 -14.32 9.14
N ALA A 306 -10.53 -14.19 8.07
CA ALA A 306 -11.39 -15.28 7.58
C ALA A 306 -10.61 -16.52 7.09
N VAL A 307 -9.35 -16.34 6.67
CA VAL A 307 -8.45 -17.43 6.27
C VAL A 307 -7.44 -17.82 7.35
N GLY A 308 -7.59 -17.27 8.55
CA GLY A 308 -6.82 -17.63 9.74
C GLY A 308 -5.52 -16.87 9.93
N GLY A 309 -5.44 -15.63 9.43
CA GLY A 309 -4.36 -14.70 9.75
C GLY A 309 -4.71 -13.78 10.92
N THR A 310 -3.70 -13.24 11.60
CA THR A 310 -3.87 -12.23 12.66
C THR A 310 -3.53 -10.85 12.12
N THR A 311 -4.43 -9.88 12.33
CA THR A 311 -4.35 -8.57 11.69
C THR A 311 -4.43 -7.38 12.65
N ARG A 312 -4.05 -6.22 12.10
CA ARG A 312 -4.19 -4.90 12.71
C ARG A 312 -4.64 -3.89 11.68
N VAL A 313 -5.25 -2.81 12.17
CA VAL A 313 -5.44 -1.58 11.40
C VAL A 313 -4.61 -0.46 12.01
N TYR A 314 -3.82 0.22 11.18
CA TYR A 314 -3.06 1.40 11.53
C TYR A 314 -3.79 2.64 11.02
N LEU A 315 -4.05 3.58 11.91
CA LEU A 315 -4.64 4.88 11.59
C LEU A 315 -3.59 5.97 11.81
N THR A 316 -3.20 6.65 10.75
CA THR A 316 -2.36 7.85 10.84
C THR A 316 -3.26 9.09 11.00
N ASP A 317 -2.66 10.28 10.94
CA ASP A 317 -3.44 11.52 10.96
C ASP A 317 -4.24 11.73 9.66
N ASN A 318 -3.93 11.01 8.58
CA ASN A 318 -4.45 11.29 7.23
C ASN A 318 -4.59 10.05 6.34
N HIS A 319 -4.50 8.85 6.92
CA HIS A 319 -4.53 7.59 6.18
C HIS A 319 -4.86 6.41 7.10
N ALA A 320 -5.32 5.31 6.51
CA ALA A 320 -5.54 4.04 7.19
C ALA A 320 -5.03 2.88 6.32
N PHE A 321 -4.46 1.86 6.95
CA PHE A 321 -4.03 0.64 6.25
C PHE A 321 -4.05 -0.57 7.18
N ALA A 322 -4.16 -1.76 6.59
CA ALA A 322 -4.13 -3.02 7.32
C ALA A 322 -2.69 -3.51 7.51
N ALA A 323 -2.50 -4.45 8.42
CA ALA A 323 -1.27 -5.20 8.54
C ALA A 323 -1.55 -6.64 8.97
N SER A 324 -0.70 -7.57 8.55
CA SER A 324 -0.73 -8.96 9.02
C SER A 324 0.47 -9.25 9.89
N TYR A 325 0.25 -9.98 10.99
CA TYR A 325 1.32 -10.54 11.78
C TYR A 325 2.15 -11.53 10.94
N ILE A 326 3.48 -11.39 10.99
CA ILE A 326 4.44 -12.26 10.26
C ILE A 326 5.43 -12.96 11.21
N GLY A 327 5.11 -12.98 12.51
CA GLY A 327 5.87 -13.66 13.54
C GLY A 327 6.74 -12.72 14.36
N ASN A 328 7.42 -13.29 15.36
CA ASN A 328 8.31 -12.58 16.26
C ASN A 328 9.75 -13.02 16.00
N GLY A 329 10.60 -12.07 15.61
CA GLY A 329 12.02 -12.29 15.35
C GLY A 329 12.41 -12.29 13.88
N THR A 330 13.72 -12.35 13.65
CA THR A 330 14.31 -12.20 12.31
C THR A 330 13.99 -13.38 11.39
N ASP A 331 14.04 -14.62 11.88
CA ASP A 331 13.83 -15.81 11.04
C ASP A 331 12.44 -15.83 10.39
N SER A 332 11.38 -15.53 11.14
CA SER A 332 10.01 -15.50 10.61
C SER A 332 9.82 -14.34 9.62
N THR A 333 10.44 -13.20 9.94
CA THR A 333 10.40 -12.00 9.10
C THR A 333 11.12 -12.24 7.77
N ASP A 334 12.34 -12.77 7.79
CA ASP A 334 13.12 -13.10 6.58
C ASP A 334 12.40 -14.15 5.72
N ALA A 335 11.74 -15.11 6.37
CA ALA A 335 10.93 -16.11 5.68
C ALA A 335 9.72 -15.47 4.97
N ALA A 336 9.01 -14.54 5.62
CA ALA A 336 7.92 -13.79 5.03
C ALA A 336 8.39 -12.89 3.87
N VAL A 337 9.51 -12.18 4.03
CA VAL A 337 10.13 -11.37 2.97
C VAL A 337 10.48 -12.23 1.76
N LYS A 338 11.09 -13.40 1.98
CA LYS A 338 11.40 -14.35 0.91
C LYS A 338 10.13 -14.85 0.20
N GLY A 339 9.08 -15.14 0.97
CA GLY A 339 7.78 -15.55 0.44
C GLY A 339 7.15 -14.49 -0.47
N ILE A 340 7.11 -13.24 -0.02
CA ILE A 340 6.58 -12.11 -0.79
C ILE A 340 7.40 -11.90 -2.07
N ARG A 341 8.73 -11.99 -1.99
CA ARG A 341 9.61 -11.88 -3.16
C ARG A 341 9.44 -13.03 -4.15
N ALA A 342 9.14 -14.23 -3.67
CA ALA A 342 8.80 -15.35 -4.55
C ALA A 342 7.47 -15.12 -5.29
N TYR A 343 6.55 -14.34 -4.71
CA TYR A 343 5.26 -14.03 -5.33
C TYR A 343 5.33 -12.85 -6.30
N TYR A 344 5.92 -11.73 -5.89
CA TYR A 344 5.93 -10.47 -6.66
C TYR A 344 7.23 -10.19 -7.43
N GLY A 345 8.28 -10.98 -7.23
CA GLY A 345 9.62 -10.68 -7.71
C GLY A 345 10.45 -9.89 -6.69
N ASN A 346 11.60 -9.36 -7.12
CA ASN A 346 12.58 -8.74 -6.23
C ASN A 346 12.15 -7.35 -5.73
N VAL A 347 11.24 -7.32 -4.76
CA VAL A 347 10.70 -6.10 -4.13
C VAL A 347 11.22 -5.89 -2.70
N ASP A 348 11.27 -4.65 -2.24
CA ASP A 348 11.43 -4.35 -0.81
C ASP A 348 10.16 -4.70 -0.06
N VAL A 349 10.30 -5.19 1.17
CA VAL A 349 9.16 -5.60 2.00
C VAL A 349 9.21 -4.84 3.31
N ASN A 350 8.17 -4.06 3.57
CA ASN A 350 8.07 -3.15 4.70
C ASN A 350 7.12 -3.71 5.76
N TYR A 351 7.56 -3.63 7.01
CA TYR A 351 6.80 -4.07 8.18
C TYR A 351 7.09 -3.16 9.38
N LEU A 352 6.15 -3.12 10.31
CA LEU A 352 6.28 -2.47 11.61
C LEU A 352 6.64 -3.51 12.65
N THR A 353 7.48 -3.17 13.62
CA THR A 353 7.85 -4.07 14.72
C THR A 353 7.54 -3.40 16.06
N ASP A 354 6.92 -4.15 16.96
CA ASP A 354 6.67 -3.74 18.33
C ASP A 354 6.96 -4.90 19.32
N GLU A 355 6.45 -4.81 20.54
CA GLU A 355 6.67 -5.83 21.58
C GLU A 355 6.05 -7.20 21.24
N TYR A 356 5.08 -7.27 20.31
CA TYR A 356 4.40 -8.50 19.94
C TYR A 356 5.02 -9.19 18.73
N GLY A 357 5.79 -8.46 17.92
CA GLY A 357 6.54 -8.97 16.79
C GLY A 357 6.42 -8.06 15.57
N SER A 358 6.49 -8.65 14.38
CA SER A 358 6.52 -7.92 13.12
C SER A 358 5.19 -8.02 12.37
N TRP A 359 4.80 -6.91 11.76
CA TRP A 359 3.51 -6.69 11.12
C TRP A 359 3.73 -6.18 9.70
N LEU A 360 3.49 -7.05 8.72
CA LEU A 360 3.60 -6.73 7.30
C LEU A 360 2.61 -5.62 6.94
N MET A 361 3.09 -4.55 6.32
CA MET A 361 2.22 -3.44 5.89
C MET A 361 1.41 -3.83 4.66
N LEU A 362 0.10 -3.60 4.72
CA LEU A 362 -0.85 -3.97 3.66
C LEU A 362 -1.78 -2.78 3.36
N ASP A 363 -1.38 -1.99 2.37
CA ASP A 363 -2.17 -0.86 1.89
C ASP A 363 -2.56 -1.00 0.40
N PRO A 364 -3.76 -1.54 0.10
CA PRO A 364 -4.21 -1.72 -1.28
C PRO A 364 -4.48 -0.38 -2.01
N THR A 365 -4.73 0.71 -1.27
CA THR A 365 -5.06 2.02 -1.85
C THR A 365 -3.84 2.69 -2.49
N SER A 366 -2.64 2.44 -1.96
CA SER A 366 -1.43 3.17 -2.33
C SER A 366 -0.28 2.26 -2.78
N SER A 367 -0.10 1.08 -2.18
CA SER A 367 1.01 0.19 -2.51
C SER A 367 0.73 -0.65 -3.76
N LEU A 368 1.76 -0.97 -4.55
CA LEU A 368 1.59 -1.82 -5.74
C LEU A 368 1.49 -3.33 -5.43
N TYR A 369 1.94 -3.74 -4.25
CA TYR A 369 2.06 -5.13 -3.80
C TYR A 369 2.01 -5.19 -2.27
N ALA A 370 1.74 -6.38 -1.71
CA ALA A 370 1.75 -6.60 -0.27
C ALA A 370 3.16 -6.40 0.31
N GLY A 371 3.31 -5.55 1.34
CA GLY A 371 4.60 -5.15 1.87
C GLY A 371 5.20 -3.91 1.21
N GLY A 372 4.54 -3.33 0.20
CA GLY A 372 4.89 -2.01 -0.30
C GLY A 372 4.68 -0.92 0.75
N LEU A 373 5.24 0.27 0.49
CA LEU A 373 5.07 1.41 1.38
C LEU A 373 3.62 1.94 1.34
N PRO A 374 2.96 2.11 2.50
CA PRO A 374 1.62 2.69 2.57
C PRO A 374 1.56 4.14 2.08
N GLY A 375 0.34 4.59 1.80
CA GLY A 375 0.03 5.98 1.52
C GLY A 375 0.57 6.89 2.63
N LYS A 376 0.99 8.09 2.23
CA LYS A 376 1.56 9.09 3.16
C LYS A 376 2.81 8.58 3.89
N THR A 377 3.60 7.72 3.24
CA THR A 377 4.95 7.37 3.66
C THR A 377 5.95 7.73 2.57
N ALA A 378 7.24 7.81 2.94
CA ALA A 378 8.33 8.15 2.05
C ALA A 378 9.57 7.30 2.34
N GLN A 379 10.40 7.08 1.32
CA GLN A 379 11.75 6.57 1.52
C GLN A 379 12.65 7.63 2.14
N VAL A 380 13.56 7.20 3.00
CA VAL A 380 14.56 8.05 3.65
C VAL A 380 15.92 7.35 3.68
N LYS A 381 17.00 8.13 3.78
CA LYS A 381 18.34 7.63 4.10
C LYS A 381 18.63 7.88 5.57
N VAL A 382 19.14 6.88 6.28
CA VAL A 382 19.54 7.00 7.68
C VAL A 382 21.04 6.72 7.79
N GLN A 383 21.76 7.57 8.52
CA GLN A 383 23.15 7.34 8.92
C GLN A 383 23.16 6.68 10.31
N THR A 384 23.80 5.52 10.44
CA THR A 384 24.03 4.89 11.75
C THR A 384 25.17 5.59 12.48
N VAL A 385 24.99 5.87 13.77
CA VAL A 385 26.03 6.48 14.61
C VAL A 385 27.19 5.48 14.77
N GLY A 386 28.34 5.79 14.17
CA GLY A 386 29.56 4.97 14.26
C GLY A 386 29.90 4.18 12.99
N GLU A 387 29.04 4.22 11.96
CA GLU A 387 29.28 3.61 10.66
C GLU A 387 29.27 4.69 9.57
N ASN A 388 30.16 4.59 8.59
CA ASN A 388 30.16 5.49 7.43
C ASN A 388 29.10 5.11 6.38
N GLU A 389 28.19 4.19 6.71
CA GLU A 389 27.23 3.61 5.77
C GLU A 389 25.84 4.22 6.00
N THR A 390 25.30 4.85 4.96
CA THR A 390 23.88 5.21 4.88
C THR A 390 23.09 4.02 4.37
N TYR A 391 22.06 3.60 5.12
CA TYR A 391 21.11 2.59 4.65
C TYR A 391 19.75 3.22 4.33
N ARG A 392 19.01 2.59 3.42
CA ARG A 392 17.64 2.97 3.06
C ARG A 392 16.67 2.52 4.14
N SER A 393 15.73 3.40 4.46
CA SER A 393 14.64 3.21 5.40
C SER A 393 13.40 3.92 4.83
N TRP A 394 12.32 3.96 5.60
CA TRP A 394 11.15 4.76 5.30
C TRP A 394 10.70 5.59 6.52
N THR A 395 9.75 6.50 6.30
CA THR A 395 9.12 7.35 7.32
C THR A 395 7.67 7.66 6.96
N PHE A 396 6.83 7.98 7.94
CA PHE A 396 5.53 8.62 7.69
C PHE A 396 5.71 10.09 7.27
N ILE A 397 4.76 10.61 6.48
CA ILE A 397 4.68 12.01 6.06
C ILE A 397 3.52 12.67 6.81
N ASN A 398 3.76 13.83 7.42
CA ASN A 398 2.73 14.63 8.10
C ASN A 398 1.88 13.82 9.10
N THR A 399 2.53 12.91 9.83
CA THR A 399 1.88 12.05 10.84
C THR A 399 2.54 12.26 12.18
N SER A 400 1.80 12.82 13.13
CA SER A 400 2.22 13.03 14.51
C SER A 400 1.91 11.83 15.39
N THR A 401 0.78 11.16 15.14
CA THR A 401 0.30 10.03 15.93
C THR A 401 -0.09 8.88 15.02
N VAL A 402 0.26 7.66 15.44
CA VAL A 402 -0.21 6.42 14.81
C VAL A 402 -1.05 5.68 15.85
N LYS A 403 -2.31 5.44 15.54
CA LYS A 403 -3.20 4.61 16.35
C LYS A 403 -3.12 3.18 15.83
N VAL A 404 -2.83 2.24 16.70
CA VAL A 404 -2.70 0.81 16.35
C VAL A 404 -3.89 0.08 16.94
N ILE A 405 -4.67 -0.55 16.07
CA ILE A 405 -5.92 -1.21 16.45
C ILE A 405 -5.76 -2.71 16.22
N ASP A 406 -5.63 -3.45 17.32
CA ASP A 406 -5.64 -4.91 17.33
C ASP A 406 -7.03 -5.44 17.00
N ILE A 407 -7.08 -6.47 16.14
CA ILE A 407 -8.31 -7.19 15.85
C ILE A 407 -8.50 -8.32 16.86
N SER A 408 -9.64 -8.29 17.55
CA SER A 408 -10.05 -9.24 18.57
C SER A 408 -10.81 -10.40 17.94
N THR A 409 -10.44 -11.62 18.33
CA THR A 409 -11.12 -12.86 17.93
C THR A 409 -12.45 -13.08 18.66
N GLY A 410 -12.75 -12.28 19.69
CA GLY A 410 -14.00 -12.31 20.44
C GLY A 410 -15.00 -11.25 19.97
N ALA A 411 -16.29 -11.61 19.92
CA ALA A 411 -17.36 -10.65 19.68
C ALA A 411 -17.32 -9.56 20.77
N ILE A 412 -17.05 -8.32 20.37
CA ILE A 412 -17.25 -7.16 21.24
C ILE A 412 -18.76 -7.01 21.41
N LYS A 413 -19.25 -7.43 22.58
CA LYS A 413 -20.67 -7.34 22.94
C LYS A 413 -21.10 -5.91 23.22
#